data_AF-F9UEU8-F1
#
_entry.id   AF-F9UEU8-F1
#
_cell.length_a   1.000
_cell.length_b   1.000
_cell.length_c   1.000
_cell.angle_alpha   90.00
_cell.angle_beta   90.00
_cell.angle_gamma   90.00
#
_symmetry.space_group_name_H-M   'P 1'
#
loop_
_entity.id
_entity.type
_entity.pdbx_description
1 polymer ?
#
loop_
_entity_poly.entity_id
_entity_poly.type
_entity_poly.pdbx_seq_one_letter_code
_entity_poly.pdbx_strand_id
1 'polypeptide(L)'
;MIQAGSLHDAGPRWTPAQLASALVSTGLTREPEPIDGLDRLDRPDSVPSSVYSQFGNAFLDMAGLSARNCRYPLGADAVIACLRQHFPDDAETCAQIIERETAALTQDLRGLGQWAERTTRASERDVETGDGESFVRYRPGDVLSIVQEAMLSQLGTAISSTWASWRAQLDDAMQSDVQKRHRRLIEMINGAGITLTERAWAWIDAEEDPAMLDLLLLLMAKDDNTLFLANLRRGFGEHRDLCLILLGYINGRESESEFEHSS
;
A
#
# COMPACT_ATOMS: atom_id res chain seq x y z
N MET A 1 23.16 -21.67 17.58
CA MET A 1 24.07 -22.16 16.51
C MET A 1 23.26 -22.13 15.22
N ILE A 2 23.61 -21.26 14.26
CA ILE A 2 22.88 -21.15 12.99
C ILE A 2 23.36 -22.30 12.09
N GLN A 3 22.57 -23.35 11.95
CA GLN A 3 22.79 -24.38 10.91
C GLN A 3 22.08 -23.93 9.64
N ALA A 4 22.71 -23.03 8.88
CA ALA A 4 22.17 -22.62 7.58
C ALA A 4 22.31 -23.79 6.60
N GLY A 5 21.20 -24.22 5.99
CA GLY A 5 21.21 -25.31 5.00
C GLY A 5 22.13 -25.05 3.81
N SER A 6 22.45 -23.79 3.52
CA SER A 6 23.44 -23.35 2.52
C SER A 6 24.89 -23.69 2.87
N LEU A 7 25.18 -24.11 4.10
CA LEU A 7 26.50 -24.58 4.54
C LEU A 7 26.69 -26.09 4.34
N HIS A 8 25.67 -26.80 3.83
CA HIS A 8 25.77 -28.20 3.43
C HIS A 8 26.07 -28.33 1.93
N ASP A 9 26.82 -29.38 1.54
CA ASP A 9 27.20 -29.64 0.14
C ASP A 9 26.00 -29.79 -0.83
N ALA A 10 24.83 -30.19 -0.30
CA ALA A 10 23.57 -30.32 -1.05
C ALA A 10 22.62 -29.11 -0.88
N GLY A 11 23.08 -28.05 -0.21
CA GLY A 11 22.30 -26.87 0.11
C GLY A 11 22.13 -25.89 -1.05
N PRO A 12 21.23 -24.90 -0.91
CA PRO A 12 21.14 -23.80 -1.85
C PRO A 12 22.48 -23.05 -1.94
N ARG A 13 22.98 -22.90 -3.17
CA ARG A 13 24.26 -22.25 -3.48
C ARG A 13 24.09 -20.74 -3.52
N TRP A 14 23.98 -20.12 -2.35
CA TRP A 14 24.00 -18.67 -2.23
C TRP A 14 25.44 -18.16 -2.18
N THR A 15 25.69 -17.01 -2.80
CA THR A 15 26.92 -16.26 -2.51
C THR A 15 26.85 -15.71 -1.07
N PRO A 16 27.98 -15.40 -0.42
CA PRO A 16 27.99 -14.81 0.92
C PRO A 16 27.14 -13.54 1.01
N ALA A 17 27.20 -12.69 -0.02
CA ALA A 17 26.36 -11.49 -0.14
C ALA A 17 24.86 -11.82 -0.22
N GLN A 18 24.45 -12.82 -1.01
CA GLN A 18 23.06 -13.25 -1.10
C GLN A 18 22.55 -13.82 0.22
N LEU A 19 23.38 -14.59 0.93
CA LEU A 19 23.06 -15.10 2.25
C LEU A 19 22.91 -13.96 3.26
N ALA A 20 23.80 -12.96 3.23
CA ALA A 20 23.71 -11.77 4.09
C ALA A 20 22.37 -11.04 3.89
N SER A 21 22.00 -10.71 2.65
CA SER A 21 20.71 -10.07 2.35
C SER A 21 19.50 -10.93 2.74
N ALA A 22 19.57 -12.24 2.51
CA ALA A 22 18.50 -13.15 2.90
C ALA A 22 18.34 -13.23 4.43
N LEU A 23 19.42 -13.19 5.20
CA LEU A 23 19.34 -13.15 6.66
C LEU A 23 18.69 -11.84 7.15
N VAL A 24 18.98 -10.72 6.50
CA VAL A 24 18.30 -9.45 6.81
C VAL A 24 16.80 -9.55 6.53
N SER A 25 16.38 -10.06 5.37
CA SER A 25 14.96 -10.13 5.01
C SER A 25 14.13 -11.02 5.94
N THR A 26 14.76 -11.98 6.63
CA THR A 26 14.10 -12.78 7.68
C THR A 26 13.90 -12.04 9.00
N GLY A 27 14.50 -10.86 9.17
CA GLY A 27 14.49 -10.07 10.41
C GLY A 27 15.49 -10.52 11.48
N LEU A 28 16.34 -11.53 11.19
CA LEU A 28 17.27 -12.11 12.17
C LEU A 28 18.34 -11.12 12.65
N THR A 29 18.72 -10.16 11.81
CA THR A 29 19.76 -9.15 12.09
C THR A 29 19.26 -7.96 12.90
N ARG A 30 17.95 -7.88 13.16
CA ARG A 30 17.38 -6.79 13.96
C ARG A 30 17.82 -6.87 15.41
N GLU A 31 17.75 -5.75 16.11
CA GLU A 31 17.87 -5.77 17.57
C GLU A 31 16.67 -6.45 18.22
N PRO A 32 16.83 -7.07 19.40
CA PRO A 32 15.73 -7.71 20.14
C PRO A 32 14.65 -6.77 20.64
N GLU A 33 14.88 -5.46 20.57
CA GLU A 33 13.89 -4.48 20.97
C GLU A 33 12.64 -4.56 20.08
N PRO A 34 11.44 -4.64 20.69
CA PRO A 34 10.20 -4.62 19.95
C PRO A 34 10.05 -3.28 19.22
N ILE A 35 9.47 -3.32 18.01
CA ILE A 35 9.07 -2.10 17.30
C ILE A 35 7.60 -1.85 17.65
N ASP A 36 7.33 -0.68 18.21
CA ASP A 36 5.99 -0.27 18.62
C ASP A 36 4.98 -0.35 17.46
N GLY A 37 3.78 -0.86 17.76
CA GLY A 37 2.65 -0.93 16.84
C GLY A 37 2.67 -2.11 15.86
N LEU A 38 3.79 -2.83 15.69
CA LEU A 38 3.81 -4.03 14.86
C LEU A 38 2.95 -5.17 15.44
N ASP A 39 2.85 -5.26 16.76
CA ASP A 39 2.00 -6.21 17.48
C ASP A 39 0.51 -6.08 17.10
N ARG A 40 0.10 -4.91 16.59
CA ARG A 40 -1.27 -4.69 16.09
C ARG A 40 -1.57 -5.43 14.79
N LEU A 41 -0.53 -5.81 14.06
CA LEU A 41 -0.64 -6.65 12.87
C LEU A 41 -0.64 -8.14 13.22
N ASP A 42 -0.21 -8.49 14.43
CA ASP A 42 -0.27 -9.86 14.90
C ASP A 42 -1.72 -10.27 15.11
N ARG A 43 -2.06 -11.44 14.58
CA ARG A 43 -3.39 -12.01 14.79
C ARG A 43 -3.49 -12.55 16.22
N PRO A 44 -4.59 -12.28 16.95
CA PRO A 44 -4.86 -13.02 18.18
C PRO A 44 -4.97 -14.52 17.88
N ASP A 45 -4.33 -15.35 18.72
CA ASP A 45 -4.33 -16.81 18.58
C ASP A 45 -5.75 -17.41 18.55
N SER A 46 -6.73 -16.72 19.13
CA SER A 46 -8.11 -17.15 19.30
C SER A 46 -9.02 -16.95 18.08
N VAL A 47 -8.62 -16.15 17.07
CA VAL A 47 -9.50 -15.81 15.93
C VAL A 47 -9.21 -16.74 14.76
N PRO A 48 -10.18 -17.43 14.14
CA PRO A 48 -9.95 -18.26 12.94
C PRO A 48 -9.39 -17.44 11.77
N SER A 49 -8.58 -18.06 10.89
CA SER A 49 -8.10 -17.35 9.70
C SER A 49 -9.26 -17.03 8.77
N SER A 50 -9.49 -15.74 8.52
CA SER A 50 -10.32 -15.30 7.41
C SER A 50 -9.49 -15.22 6.13
N VAL A 51 -10.14 -15.37 4.99
CA VAL A 51 -9.51 -15.14 3.66
C VAL A 51 -8.84 -13.77 3.62
N TYR A 52 -9.48 -12.73 4.14
CA TYR A 52 -8.93 -11.37 4.23
C TYR A 52 -7.65 -11.29 5.07
N SER A 53 -7.58 -11.97 6.22
CA SER A 53 -6.36 -12.00 7.04
C SER A 53 -5.19 -12.72 6.37
N GLN A 54 -5.47 -13.71 5.51
CA GLN A 54 -4.46 -14.39 4.72
C GLN A 54 -3.96 -13.50 3.57
N PHE A 55 -4.86 -12.75 2.92
CA PHE A 55 -4.48 -11.77 1.91
C PHE A 55 -3.65 -10.62 2.47
N GLY A 56 -4.02 -10.09 3.64
CA GLY A 56 -3.23 -9.05 4.33
C GLY A 56 -1.81 -9.53 4.65
N ASN A 57 -1.68 -10.75 5.19
CA ASN A 57 -0.36 -11.33 5.45
C ASN A 57 0.45 -11.61 4.18
N ALA A 58 -0.19 -12.14 3.15
CA ALA A 58 0.46 -12.37 1.85
C ALA A 58 0.94 -11.06 1.22
N PHE A 59 0.16 -9.99 1.31
CA PHE A 59 0.55 -8.67 0.83
C PHE A 59 1.78 -8.14 1.56
N LEU A 60 1.78 -8.20 2.90
CA LEU A 60 2.92 -7.76 3.70
C LEU A 60 4.18 -8.61 3.43
N ASP A 61 4.00 -9.91 3.18
CA ASP A 61 5.12 -10.80 2.82
C ASP A 61 5.66 -10.48 1.42
N MET A 62 4.79 -10.20 0.45
CA MET A 62 5.16 -9.74 -0.90
C MET A 62 5.87 -8.37 -0.86
N ALA A 63 5.50 -7.51 0.09
CA ALA A 63 6.16 -6.22 0.33
C ALA A 63 7.54 -6.36 1.01
N GLY A 64 8.01 -7.59 1.28
CA GLY A 64 9.30 -7.84 1.91
C GLY A 64 9.29 -7.67 3.44
N LEU A 65 8.11 -7.55 4.06
CA LEU A 65 7.95 -7.28 5.48
C LEU A 65 7.72 -8.57 6.28
N SER A 66 8.19 -9.70 5.76
CA SER A 66 8.14 -11.01 6.44
C SER A 66 8.97 -11.02 7.74
N ALA A 67 9.98 -10.15 7.83
CA ALA A 67 10.77 -9.87 9.02
C ALA A 67 9.96 -9.48 10.27
N ARG A 68 8.70 -9.05 10.12
CA ARG A 68 7.79 -8.80 11.25
C ARG A 68 7.53 -10.06 12.07
N ASN A 69 7.57 -11.23 11.43
CA ASN A 69 7.30 -12.52 12.05
C ASN A 69 8.52 -13.10 12.80
N CYS A 70 9.67 -12.43 12.79
CA CYS A 70 10.87 -12.90 13.48
C CYS A 70 10.72 -12.78 14.99
N ARG A 71 10.50 -13.92 15.67
CA ARG A 71 10.33 -13.97 17.13
C ARG A 71 11.63 -13.91 17.91
N TYR A 72 12.74 -14.27 17.28
CA TYR A 72 14.04 -14.42 17.94
C TYR A 72 15.14 -13.76 17.10
N PRO A 73 15.12 -12.42 16.99
CA PRO A 73 16.22 -11.66 16.40
C PRO A 73 17.52 -11.88 17.21
N LEU A 74 18.66 -11.88 16.51
CA LEU A 74 19.98 -12.12 17.09
C LEU A 74 20.85 -10.85 17.16
N GLY A 75 20.45 -9.77 16.49
CA GLY A 75 21.28 -8.58 16.31
C GLY A 75 22.27 -8.71 15.16
N ALA A 76 22.63 -7.56 14.57
CA ALA A 76 23.52 -7.51 13.41
C ALA A 76 24.91 -8.06 13.77
N ASP A 77 25.45 -7.68 14.93
CA ASP A 77 26.78 -8.08 15.39
C ASP A 77 26.96 -9.61 15.49
N ALA A 78 25.95 -10.30 16.03
CA ALA A 78 25.98 -11.76 16.17
C ALA A 78 25.97 -12.47 14.82
N VAL A 79 25.16 -11.95 13.87
CA VAL A 79 25.08 -12.50 12.51
C VAL A 79 26.36 -12.23 11.73
N ILE A 80 26.93 -11.02 11.82
CA ILE A 80 28.20 -10.64 11.20
C ILE A 80 29.34 -11.49 11.75
N ALA A 81 29.41 -11.70 13.08
CA ALA A 81 30.41 -12.55 13.70
C ALA A 81 30.32 -14.00 13.18
N CYS A 82 29.10 -14.52 13.00
CA CYS A 82 28.86 -15.84 12.42
C CYS A 82 29.32 -15.91 10.97
N LEU A 83 28.95 -14.94 10.12
CA LEU A 83 29.36 -14.93 8.71
C LEU A 83 30.88 -14.77 8.56
N ARG A 84 31.53 -13.95 9.39
CA ARG A 84 32.98 -13.78 9.37
C ARG A 84 33.74 -15.09 9.67
N GLN A 85 33.17 -15.98 10.49
CA GLN A 85 33.77 -17.30 10.75
C GLN A 85 33.68 -18.25 9.54
N HIS A 86 32.63 -18.12 8.72
CA HIS A 86 32.37 -19.03 7.59
C HIS A 86 32.86 -18.47 6.24
N PHE A 87 32.92 -17.15 6.09
CA PHE A 87 33.28 -16.45 4.86
C PHE A 87 34.26 -15.31 5.19
N PRO A 88 35.49 -15.61 5.65
CA PRO A 88 36.45 -14.60 6.10
C PRO A 88 36.85 -13.63 5.00
N ASP A 89 36.93 -14.11 3.74
CA ASP A 89 37.35 -13.29 2.59
C ASP A 89 36.27 -12.27 2.18
N ASP A 90 35.00 -12.55 2.47
CA ASP A 90 33.84 -11.70 2.14
C ASP A 90 33.27 -10.98 3.38
N ALA A 91 33.93 -11.08 4.53
CA ALA A 91 33.38 -10.66 5.82
C ALA A 91 32.99 -9.18 5.86
N GLU A 92 33.81 -8.32 5.26
CA GLU A 92 33.57 -6.87 5.20
C GLU A 92 32.37 -6.54 4.31
N THR A 93 32.28 -7.18 3.13
CA THR A 93 31.14 -7.03 2.23
C THR A 93 29.84 -7.49 2.88
N CYS A 94 29.87 -8.63 3.58
CA CYS A 94 28.70 -9.14 4.30
C CYS A 94 28.26 -8.20 5.44
N ALA A 95 29.22 -7.63 6.19
CA ALA A 95 28.94 -6.69 7.26
C ALA A 95 28.23 -5.43 6.72
N GLN A 96 28.77 -4.83 5.66
CA GLN A 96 28.19 -3.63 5.03
C GLN A 96 26.77 -3.88 4.50
N ILE A 97 26.52 -5.05 3.91
CA ILE A 97 25.18 -5.45 3.45
C ILE A 97 24.23 -5.55 4.64
N ILE A 98 24.63 -6.27 5.70
CA ILE A 98 23.80 -6.46 6.89
C ILE A 98 23.45 -5.12 7.52
N GLU A 99 24.43 -4.26 7.77
CA GLU A 99 24.21 -2.98 8.44
C GLU A 99 23.25 -2.09 7.62
N ARG A 100 23.54 -1.91 6.33
CA ARG A 100 22.74 -1.08 5.43
C ARG A 100 21.31 -1.58 5.32
N GLU A 101 21.13 -2.86 5.03
CA GLU A 101 19.79 -3.42 4.77
C GLU A 101 19.00 -3.59 6.07
N THR A 102 19.65 -3.86 7.21
CA THR A 102 18.98 -3.91 8.52
C THR A 102 18.47 -2.53 8.92
N ALA A 103 19.25 -1.47 8.67
CA ALA A 103 18.81 -0.11 8.93
C ALA A 103 17.57 0.26 8.09
N ALA A 104 17.60 -0.03 6.78
CA ALA A 104 16.46 0.21 5.88
C ALA A 104 15.21 -0.58 6.31
N LEU A 105 15.36 -1.88 6.55
CA LEU A 105 14.27 -2.74 7.02
C LEU A 105 13.67 -2.26 8.34
N THR A 106 14.53 -1.81 9.27
CA THR A 106 14.07 -1.27 10.56
C THR A 106 13.25 0.00 10.38
N GLN A 107 13.64 0.86 9.44
CA GLN A 107 12.87 2.06 9.11
C GLN A 107 11.51 1.70 8.50
N ASP A 108 11.47 0.76 7.54
CA ASP A 108 10.23 0.31 6.91
C ASP A 108 9.26 -0.29 7.93
N LEU A 109 9.77 -1.14 8.83
CA LEU A 109 8.99 -1.74 9.90
C LEU A 109 8.48 -0.72 10.93
N ARG A 110 9.25 0.33 11.26
CA ARG A 110 8.78 1.43 12.11
C ARG A 110 7.66 2.22 11.43
N GLY A 111 7.79 2.52 10.14
CA GLY A 111 6.74 3.18 9.37
C GLY A 111 5.45 2.36 9.36
N LEU A 112 5.58 1.03 9.19
CA LEU A 112 4.46 0.10 9.26
C LEU A 112 3.82 0.07 10.66
N GLY A 113 4.61 0.00 11.74
CA GLY A 113 4.11 0.00 13.11
C GLY A 113 3.34 1.27 13.45
N GLN A 114 3.87 2.45 13.07
CA GLN A 114 3.19 3.73 13.22
C GLN A 114 1.90 3.80 12.41
N TRP A 115 1.90 3.27 11.18
CA TRP A 115 0.68 3.15 10.39
C TRP A 115 -0.36 2.28 11.10
N ALA A 116 0.02 1.06 11.51
CA ALA A 116 -0.88 0.13 12.18
C ALA A 116 -1.46 0.70 13.48
N GLU A 117 -0.67 1.42 14.26
CA GLU A 117 -1.13 2.10 15.47
C GLU A 117 -2.13 3.22 15.17
N ARG A 118 -1.86 4.06 14.18
CA ARG A 118 -2.79 5.11 13.73
C ARG A 118 -4.10 4.51 13.24
N THR A 119 -4.03 3.46 12.42
CA THR A 119 -5.20 2.80 11.85
C THR A 119 -6.03 2.08 12.92
N THR A 120 -5.39 1.42 13.89
CA THR A 120 -6.10 0.71 14.96
C THR A 120 -6.82 1.68 15.90
N ARG A 121 -6.15 2.78 16.30
CA ARG A 121 -6.79 3.80 17.14
C ARG A 121 -7.92 4.53 16.41
N ALA A 122 -7.78 4.70 15.09
CA ALA A 122 -8.83 5.27 14.26
C ALA A 122 -10.02 4.30 14.13
N SER A 123 -9.78 3.02 13.80
CA SER A 123 -10.84 2.06 13.44
C SER A 123 -11.83 1.75 14.55
N GLU A 124 -11.45 1.89 15.83
CA GLU A 124 -12.39 1.75 16.95
C GLU A 124 -13.50 2.82 16.97
N ARG A 125 -13.33 3.90 16.20
CA ARG A 125 -14.28 5.03 16.08
C ARG A 125 -14.54 5.46 14.63
N ASP A 126 -13.96 4.78 13.65
CA ASP A 126 -13.99 5.18 12.25
C ASP A 126 -15.31 4.74 11.58
N VAL A 127 -15.74 5.53 10.60
CA VAL A 127 -16.87 5.22 9.72
C VAL A 127 -16.47 4.25 8.60
N GLU A 128 -15.18 4.09 8.29
CA GLU A 128 -14.71 3.12 7.30
C GLU A 128 -14.48 1.73 7.91
N THR A 129 -15.27 0.76 7.45
CA THR A 129 -15.28 -0.64 7.90
C THR A 129 -14.35 -1.56 7.11
N GLY A 130 -13.66 -1.04 6.08
CA GLY A 130 -12.78 -1.77 5.17
C GLY A 130 -13.45 -2.29 3.90
N ASP A 131 -14.76 -2.06 3.73
CA ASP A 131 -15.53 -2.44 2.54
C ASP A 131 -15.77 -1.27 1.58
N GLY A 132 -15.26 -0.07 1.89
CA GLY A 132 -15.37 1.13 1.06
C GLY A 132 -16.77 1.75 1.01
N GLU A 133 -17.77 1.25 1.75
CA GLU A 133 -19.12 1.82 1.78
C GLU A 133 -19.11 3.28 2.25
N SER A 134 -18.15 3.65 3.12
CA SER A 134 -17.99 5.02 3.60
C SER A 134 -17.76 6.01 2.45
N PHE A 135 -17.06 5.61 1.38
CA PHE A 135 -16.83 6.46 0.20
C PHE A 135 -18.11 6.69 -0.60
N VAL A 136 -19.01 5.70 -0.65
CA VAL A 136 -20.32 5.84 -1.29
C VAL A 136 -21.18 6.84 -0.51
N ARG A 137 -21.10 6.80 0.83
CA ARG A 137 -21.88 7.64 1.75
C ARG A 137 -21.25 9.01 2.04
N TYR A 138 -20.08 9.29 1.50
CA TYR A 138 -19.38 10.56 1.65
C TYR A 138 -20.28 11.73 1.29
N ARG A 139 -20.20 12.85 2.04
CA ARG A 139 -20.90 14.09 1.68
C ARG A 139 -19.88 15.14 1.27
N PRO A 140 -20.18 15.95 0.24
CA PRO A 140 -19.32 17.06 -0.13
C PRO A 140 -19.00 17.96 1.07
N GLY A 141 -17.72 18.19 1.31
CA GLY A 141 -17.20 18.97 2.44
C GLY A 141 -16.98 18.19 3.75
N ASP A 142 -17.28 16.88 3.80
CA ASP A 142 -16.91 16.05 4.95
C ASP A 142 -15.38 15.92 5.04
N VAL A 143 -14.85 15.96 6.26
CA VAL A 143 -13.45 15.62 6.52
C VAL A 143 -13.30 14.11 6.37
N LEU A 144 -12.33 13.67 5.57
CA LEU A 144 -12.02 12.24 5.48
C LEU A 144 -11.55 11.72 6.82
N SER A 145 -12.05 10.54 7.17
CA SER A 145 -11.48 9.78 8.28
C SER A 145 -10.02 9.40 8.00
N ILE A 146 -9.27 9.10 9.07
CA ILE A 146 -7.85 8.70 8.96
C ILE A 146 -7.71 7.46 8.07
N VAL A 147 -8.65 6.51 8.16
CA VAL A 147 -8.62 5.30 7.34
C VAL A 147 -8.89 5.62 5.87
N GLN A 148 -9.90 6.45 5.58
CA GLN A 148 -10.18 6.89 4.20
C GLN A 148 -9.00 7.65 3.59
N GLU A 149 -8.39 8.55 4.36
CA GLU A 149 -7.24 9.34 3.95
C GLU A 149 -6.05 8.43 3.61
N ALA A 150 -5.72 7.48 4.50
CA ALA A 150 -4.67 6.51 4.27
C ALA A 150 -4.92 5.64 3.04
N MET A 151 -6.17 5.19 2.83
CA MET A 151 -6.56 4.40 1.65
C MET A 151 -6.40 5.20 0.35
N LEU A 152 -6.88 6.45 0.32
CA LEU A 152 -6.75 7.31 -0.86
C LEU A 152 -5.31 7.69 -1.14
N SER A 153 -4.52 7.97 -0.10
CA SER A 153 -3.09 8.25 -0.22
C SER A 153 -2.34 7.06 -0.82
N GLN A 154 -2.55 5.86 -0.27
CA GLN A 154 -1.93 4.65 -0.78
C GLN A 154 -2.35 4.33 -2.22
N LEU A 155 -3.65 4.49 -2.54
CA LEU A 155 -4.13 4.34 -3.90
C LEU A 155 -3.50 5.37 -4.84
N GLY A 156 -3.38 6.63 -4.42
CA GLY A 156 -2.74 7.70 -5.18
C GLY A 156 -1.27 7.40 -5.46
N THR A 157 -0.51 6.93 -4.46
CA THR A 157 0.89 6.49 -4.63
C THR A 157 0.99 5.29 -5.58
N ALA A 158 0.06 4.33 -5.50
CA ALA A 158 0.06 3.19 -6.40
C ALA A 158 -0.17 3.63 -7.86
N ILE A 159 -1.10 4.57 -8.08
CA ILE A 159 -1.43 5.10 -9.41
C ILE A 159 -0.33 6.02 -9.94
N SER A 160 0.29 6.85 -9.11
CA SER A 160 1.25 7.88 -9.53
C SER A 160 2.40 7.33 -10.37
N SER A 161 2.88 6.13 -10.03
CA SER A 161 3.95 5.44 -10.75
C SER A 161 3.64 5.16 -12.23
N THR A 162 2.36 5.03 -12.59
CA THR A 162 1.91 4.70 -13.96
C THR A 162 1.06 5.79 -14.61
N TRP A 163 0.65 6.80 -13.84
CA TRP A 163 -0.29 7.83 -14.24
C TRP A 163 0.09 8.57 -15.52
N ALA A 164 1.33 9.08 -15.60
CA ALA A 164 1.78 9.85 -16.76
C ALA A 164 1.80 9.02 -18.06
N SER A 165 2.26 7.77 -17.98
CA SER A 165 2.29 6.85 -19.13
C SER A 165 0.87 6.53 -19.60
N TRP A 166 -0.03 6.30 -18.66
CA TRP A 166 -1.40 5.93 -18.97
C TRP A 166 -2.19 7.11 -19.57
N ARG A 167 -2.04 8.32 -19.02
CA ARG A 167 -2.64 9.53 -19.61
C ARG A 167 -2.15 9.79 -21.03
N ALA A 168 -0.86 9.62 -21.31
CA ALA A 168 -0.33 9.77 -22.66
C ALA A 168 -0.98 8.79 -23.66
N GLN A 169 -1.25 7.55 -23.23
CA GLN A 169 -1.95 6.56 -24.06
C GLN A 169 -3.42 6.95 -24.30
N LEU A 170 -4.11 7.46 -23.27
CA LEU A 170 -5.47 7.97 -23.44
C LEU A 170 -5.51 9.17 -24.37
N ASP A 171 -4.57 10.10 -24.23
CA ASP A 171 -4.49 11.29 -25.07
C ASP A 171 -4.22 10.92 -26.54
N ASP A 172 -3.38 9.92 -26.81
CA ASP A 172 -3.19 9.41 -28.17
C ASP A 172 -4.47 8.76 -28.72
N ALA A 173 -5.12 7.93 -27.91
CA ALA A 173 -6.34 7.23 -28.31
C ALA A 173 -7.56 8.15 -28.48
N MET A 174 -7.64 9.24 -27.72
CA MET A 174 -8.83 10.09 -27.63
C MET A 174 -8.60 11.54 -28.08
N GLN A 175 -7.36 11.97 -28.34
CA GLN A 175 -7.00 13.27 -28.91
C GLN A 175 -7.65 14.47 -28.18
N SER A 176 -7.63 14.46 -26.85
CA SER A 176 -8.29 15.49 -26.02
C SER A 176 -9.81 15.64 -26.24
N ASP A 177 -10.48 14.70 -26.91
CA ASP A 177 -11.93 14.71 -27.13
C ASP A 177 -12.67 14.34 -25.83
N VAL A 178 -13.24 15.35 -25.20
CA VAL A 178 -14.04 15.23 -23.95
C VAL A 178 -15.31 14.39 -24.19
N GLN A 179 -15.97 14.55 -25.34
CA GLN A 179 -17.20 13.81 -25.65
C GLN A 179 -16.91 12.32 -25.87
N LYS A 180 -15.75 11.99 -26.45
CA LYS A 180 -15.29 10.60 -26.58
C LYS A 180 -14.98 9.98 -25.21
N ARG A 181 -14.39 10.74 -24.29
CA ARG A 181 -14.15 10.32 -22.91
C ARG A 181 -15.44 10.05 -22.16
N HIS A 182 -16.42 10.97 -22.22
CA HIS A 182 -17.75 10.80 -21.63
C HIS A 182 -18.43 9.52 -22.11
N ARG A 183 -18.47 9.32 -23.43
CA ARG A 183 -19.07 8.11 -24.01
C ARG A 183 -18.39 6.85 -23.50
N ARG A 184 -17.06 6.84 -23.45
CA ARG A 184 -16.30 5.67 -22.99
C ARG A 184 -16.53 5.41 -21.50
N LEU A 185 -16.61 6.45 -20.69
CA LEU A 185 -16.90 6.34 -19.27
C LEU A 185 -18.29 5.75 -19.03
N ILE A 186 -19.31 6.21 -19.76
CA ILE A 186 -20.67 5.66 -19.71
C ILE A 186 -20.67 4.17 -20.07
N GLU A 187 -19.98 3.78 -21.16
CA GLU A 187 -19.84 2.37 -21.55
C GLU A 187 -19.22 1.52 -20.44
N MET A 188 -18.19 2.04 -19.75
CA MET A 188 -17.48 1.31 -18.70
C MET A 188 -18.31 1.20 -17.41
N ILE A 189 -18.98 2.27 -16.99
CA ILE A 189 -19.90 2.27 -15.84
C ILE A 189 -21.02 1.26 -16.07
N ASN A 190 -21.63 1.28 -17.25
CA ASN A 190 -22.69 0.33 -17.62
C ASN A 190 -22.16 -1.11 -17.71
N GLY A 191 -20.99 -1.32 -18.32
CA GLY A 191 -20.37 -2.63 -18.45
C GLY A 191 -19.98 -3.25 -17.10
N ALA A 192 -19.58 -2.41 -16.14
CA ALA A 192 -19.27 -2.83 -14.77
C ALA A 192 -20.53 -3.01 -13.89
N GLY A 193 -21.74 -2.70 -14.39
CA GLY A 193 -22.98 -2.78 -13.62
C GLY A 193 -23.06 -1.77 -12.47
N ILE A 194 -22.31 -0.67 -12.55
CA ILE A 194 -22.28 0.35 -11.50
C ILE A 194 -23.51 1.26 -11.67
N THR A 195 -24.31 1.36 -10.61
CA THR A 195 -25.46 2.27 -10.57
C THR A 195 -25.08 3.55 -9.86
N LEU A 196 -25.26 4.68 -10.53
CA LEU A 196 -24.99 6.03 -10.02
C LEU A 196 -26.29 6.83 -9.86
N THR A 197 -26.29 7.82 -8.97
CA THR A 197 -27.42 8.75 -8.80
C THR A 197 -27.56 9.73 -9.98
N GLU A 198 -28.71 10.38 -10.11
CA GLU A 198 -28.89 11.47 -11.10
C GLU A 198 -27.92 12.62 -10.86
N ARG A 199 -27.61 12.92 -9.59
CA ARG A 199 -26.61 13.94 -9.22
C ARG A 199 -25.21 13.54 -9.71
N ALA A 200 -24.87 12.26 -9.60
CA ALA A 200 -23.61 11.72 -10.10
C ALA A 200 -23.48 11.92 -11.62
N TRP A 201 -24.52 11.54 -12.37
CA TRP A 201 -24.56 11.76 -13.81
C TRP A 201 -24.47 13.25 -14.17
N ALA A 202 -25.20 14.11 -13.45
CA ALA A 202 -25.20 15.54 -13.72
C ALA A 202 -23.81 16.19 -13.58
N TRP A 203 -23.01 15.78 -12.59
CA TRP A 203 -21.65 16.32 -12.46
C TRP A 203 -20.68 15.69 -13.46
N ILE A 204 -20.83 14.38 -13.76
CA ILE A 204 -20.03 13.73 -14.80
C ILE A 204 -20.28 14.43 -16.13
N ASP A 205 -21.53 14.59 -16.57
CA ASP A 205 -21.87 15.24 -17.85
C ASP A 205 -21.35 16.68 -17.96
N ALA A 206 -21.22 17.38 -16.83
CA ALA A 206 -20.71 18.75 -16.74
C ALA A 206 -19.17 18.83 -16.63
N GLU A 207 -18.47 17.71 -16.45
CA GLU A 207 -17.02 17.71 -16.30
C GLU A 207 -16.31 17.92 -17.65
N GLU A 208 -15.40 18.90 -17.66
CA GLU A 208 -14.63 19.28 -18.84
C GLU A 208 -13.13 19.03 -18.65
N ASP A 209 -12.65 18.82 -17.41
CA ASP A 209 -11.25 18.53 -17.13
C ASP A 209 -10.86 17.11 -17.63
N PRO A 210 -9.98 17.00 -18.64
CA PRO A 210 -9.56 15.70 -19.13
C PRO A 210 -8.86 14.87 -18.06
N ALA A 211 -8.14 15.47 -17.11
CA ALA A 211 -7.46 14.72 -16.05
C ALA A 211 -8.45 14.01 -15.12
N MET A 212 -9.59 14.64 -14.85
CA MET A 212 -10.68 14.07 -14.06
C MET A 212 -11.33 12.90 -14.78
N LEU A 213 -11.66 13.08 -16.06
CA LEU A 213 -12.27 12.02 -16.88
C LEU A 213 -11.32 10.85 -17.11
N ASP A 214 -10.04 11.14 -17.34
CA ASP A 214 -8.97 10.15 -17.39
C ASP A 214 -8.93 9.35 -16.08
N LEU A 215 -8.97 10.02 -14.92
CA LEU A 215 -8.95 9.32 -13.63
C LEU A 215 -10.16 8.38 -13.48
N LEU A 216 -11.35 8.85 -13.81
CA LEU A 216 -12.56 8.02 -13.76
C LEU A 216 -12.45 6.82 -14.71
N LEU A 217 -11.97 7.02 -15.95
CA LEU A 217 -11.74 5.94 -16.89
C LEU A 217 -10.77 4.89 -16.33
N LEU A 218 -9.69 5.31 -15.65
CA LEU A 218 -8.74 4.41 -15.02
C LEU A 218 -9.40 3.58 -13.92
N LEU A 219 -10.13 4.25 -13.03
CA LEU A 219 -10.80 3.62 -11.89
C LEU A 219 -11.86 2.62 -12.35
N MET A 220 -12.56 2.91 -13.45
CA MET A 220 -13.59 2.03 -14.02
C MET A 220 -13.01 0.88 -14.86
N ALA A 221 -11.74 0.93 -15.29
CA ALA A 221 -11.12 -0.07 -16.16
C ALA A 221 -10.84 -1.41 -15.48
N LYS A 222 -10.75 -1.43 -14.15
CA LYS A 222 -10.35 -2.63 -13.43
C LYS A 222 -11.54 -3.59 -13.28
N ASP A 223 -11.42 -4.77 -13.89
CA ASP A 223 -12.38 -5.86 -13.80
C ASP A 223 -12.18 -6.67 -12.49
N ASP A 224 -12.36 -5.98 -11.36
CA ASP A 224 -12.32 -6.58 -10.03
C ASP A 224 -13.59 -6.19 -9.26
N ASN A 225 -14.41 -7.20 -8.98
CA ASN A 225 -15.73 -7.05 -8.35
C ASN A 225 -15.72 -7.40 -6.86
N THR A 226 -14.55 -7.33 -6.21
CA THR A 226 -14.52 -7.29 -4.73
C THR A 226 -15.41 -6.16 -4.23
N LEU A 227 -16.12 -6.40 -3.13
CA LEU A 227 -17.06 -5.43 -2.55
C LEU A 227 -16.40 -4.06 -2.32
N PHE A 228 -15.16 -4.08 -1.83
CA PHE A 228 -14.33 -2.88 -1.65
C PHE A 228 -14.16 -2.08 -2.95
N LEU A 229 -13.70 -2.71 -4.03
CA LEU A 229 -13.47 -2.00 -5.29
C LEU A 229 -14.77 -1.60 -5.99
N ALA A 230 -15.86 -2.35 -5.80
CA ALA A 230 -17.18 -1.95 -6.26
C ALA A 230 -17.66 -0.68 -5.57
N ASN A 231 -17.57 -0.63 -4.24
CA ASN A 231 -17.96 0.55 -3.45
C ASN A 231 -17.05 1.74 -3.71
N LEU A 232 -15.74 1.52 -3.86
CA LEU A 232 -14.78 2.56 -4.14
C LEU A 232 -15.02 3.21 -5.52
N ARG A 233 -15.22 2.39 -6.57
CA ARG A 233 -15.60 2.88 -7.92
C ARG A 233 -16.89 3.69 -7.85
N ARG A 234 -17.90 3.17 -7.16
CA ARG A 234 -19.15 3.90 -6.97
C ARG A 234 -18.93 5.22 -6.22
N GLY A 235 -18.15 5.24 -5.15
CA GLY A 235 -17.82 6.45 -4.40
C GLY A 235 -17.20 7.53 -5.29
N PHE A 236 -16.22 7.17 -6.12
CA PHE A 236 -15.61 8.11 -7.07
C PHE A 236 -16.58 8.58 -8.16
N GLY A 237 -17.49 7.72 -8.62
CA GLY A 237 -18.55 8.12 -9.55
C GLY A 237 -19.61 9.03 -8.92
N GLU A 238 -19.91 8.87 -7.62
CA GLU A 238 -20.91 9.66 -6.90
C GLU A 238 -20.37 11.04 -6.48
N HIS A 239 -19.07 11.15 -6.20
CA HIS A 239 -18.49 12.33 -5.54
C HIS A 239 -17.22 12.84 -6.23
N ARG A 240 -17.37 13.96 -6.92
CA ARG A 240 -16.26 14.69 -7.57
C ARG A 240 -15.10 15.04 -6.63
N ASP A 241 -15.39 15.39 -5.38
CA ASP A 241 -14.39 15.81 -4.39
C ASP A 241 -13.39 14.68 -4.06
N LEU A 242 -13.85 13.42 -4.00
CA LEU A 242 -12.97 12.28 -3.75
C LEU A 242 -11.95 12.12 -4.89
N CYS A 243 -12.37 12.37 -6.13
CA CYS A 243 -11.48 12.33 -7.29
C CYS A 243 -10.44 13.46 -7.24
N LEU A 244 -10.84 14.68 -6.82
CA LEU A 244 -9.89 15.78 -6.63
C LEU A 244 -8.83 15.46 -5.57
N ILE A 245 -9.25 14.88 -4.44
CA ILE A 245 -8.34 14.46 -3.37
C ILE A 245 -7.36 13.41 -3.90
N LEU A 246 -7.86 12.40 -4.63
CA LEU A 246 -7.01 11.37 -5.23
C LEU A 246 -6.03 11.95 -6.26
N LEU A 247 -6.46 12.88 -7.11
CA LEU A 247 -5.57 13.60 -8.03
C LEU A 247 -4.49 14.38 -7.28
N GLY A 248 -4.79 14.94 -6.10
CA GLY A 248 -3.81 15.55 -5.21
C GLY A 248 -2.69 14.58 -4.85
N TYR A 249 -3.05 13.41 -4.32
CA TYR A 249 -2.08 12.35 -3.98
C TYR A 249 -1.28 11.85 -5.18
N ILE A 250 -1.94 11.65 -6.33
CA ILE A 250 -1.27 11.21 -7.57
C ILE A 250 -0.18 12.22 -8.00
N ASN A 251 -0.47 13.51 -7.87
CA ASN A 251 0.45 14.58 -8.27
C ASN A 251 1.49 14.94 -7.19
N GLY A 252 1.56 14.18 -6.10
CA GLY A 252 2.52 14.42 -5.02
C GLY A 252 2.23 15.69 -4.20
N ARG A 253 1.00 16.21 -4.26
CA ARG A 253 0.56 17.18 -3.25
C ARG A 253 0.21 16.36 -2.02
N GLU A 254 1.11 16.35 -1.04
CA GLU A 254 0.71 16.01 0.31
C GLU A 254 -0.44 16.94 0.67
N SER A 255 -1.50 16.38 1.26
CA SER A 255 -2.58 17.18 1.81
C SER A 255 -1.95 18.07 2.87
N GLU A 256 -1.61 19.31 2.52
CA GLU A 256 -1.50 20.41 3.47
C GLU A 256 -2.92 20.66 3.98
N SER A 257 -3.52 19.67 4.67
CA SER A 257 -4.50 19.99 5.69
C SER A 257 -3.67 20.60 6.80
N GLU A 258 -3.47 21.92 6.69
CA GLU A 258 -3.18 22.77 7.82
C GLU A 258 -4.13 22.33 8.94
N PHE A 259 -3.60 21.55 9.88
CA PHE A 259 -4.15 21.46 11.22
C PHE A 259 -3.92 22.83 11.86
N GLU A 260 -4.67 23.84 11.40
CA GLU A 260 -5.14 24.92 12.24
C GLU A 260 -6.12 24.31 13.25
N HIS A 261 -5.56 23.58 14.22
CA HIS A 261 -6.08 23.55 15.58
C HIS A 261 -5.06 24.29 16.44
N SER A 262 -4.93 25.58 16.17
CA SER A 262 -4.40 26.54 17.13
C SER A 262 -5.57 27.18 17.87
N SER A 263 -5.66 26.83 19.15
CA SER A 263 -6.36 27.51 20.27
C SER A 263 -7.85 27.21 20.49
#